data_AF-A0A3M2AMX1-F1
#
_entry.id   AF-A0A3M2AMX1-F1
#
_cell.length_a   1.000
_cell.length_b   1.000
_cell.length_c   1.000
_cell.angle_alpha   90.00
_cell.angle_beta   90.00
_cell.angle_gamma   90.00
#
_symmetry.space_group_name_H-M   'P 1'
#
loop_
_entity.id
_entity.type
_entity.pdbx_description
1 polymer ?
#
loop_
_entity_poly.entity_id
_entity_poly.type
_entity_poly.pdbx_seq_one_letter_code
_entity_poly.pdbx_strand_id
1 'polypeptide(L)' 'MLSEDTKLPLTAKDFDDRKVGLCAGCGCSCGYIAYFKGSKLVDIYGDPSDPRGMGSLCTKGITYLHELTQNPLRLKG' A
#
# COMPACT_ATOMS: atom_id res chain seq x y z
N MET A 1 -8.98 -8.68 9.23
CA MET A 1 -8.12 -9.86 9.48
C MET A 1 -6.87 -9.62 8.63
N LEU A 2 -5.91 -8.89 9.19
CA LEU A 2 -4.73 -8.40 8.47
C LEU A 2 -3.57 -9.30 8.88
N SER A 3 -3.00 -10.00 7.91
CA SER A 3 -2.27 -11.26 8.12
C SER A 3 -0.96 -11.09 8.89
N GLU A 4 -0.77 -12.03 9.82
CA GLU A 4 0.49 -12.31 10.53
C GLU A 4 1.52 -12.99 9.60
N ASP A 5 1.21 -13.15 8.31
CA ASP A 5 1.90 -14.05 7.38
C ASP A 5 3.14 -13.45 6.71
N THR A 6 3.29 -12.11 6.72
CA THR A 6 4.54 -11.48 6.24
C THR A 6 5.47 -11.17 7.40
N LYS A 7 6.15 -12.20 7.91
CA LYS A 7 7.18 -12.08 8.97
C LYS A 7 8.40 -11.27 8.53
N LEU A 8 8.68 -11.22 7.23
CA LEU A 8 9.68 -10.34 6.64
C LEU A 8 9.01 -9.19 5.89
N PRO A 9 9.57 -7.97 5.92
CA PRO A 9 9.11 -6.90 5.05
C PRO A 9 9.34 -7.28 3.58
N LEU A 10 8.38 -6.92 2.72
CA LEU A 10 8.47 -7.11 1.27
C LEU A 10 9.39 -6.08 0.61
N THR A 11 9.79 -5.05 1.34
CA THR A 11 10.68 -3.98 0.86
C THR A 11 12.09 -4.18 1.39
N ALA A 12 13.07 -3.87 0.55
CA ALA A 12 14.47 -3.71 0.94
C ALA A 12 14.81 -2.25 1.35
N LYS A 13 13.86 -1.33 1.21
CA LYS A 13 14.03 0.07 1.59
C LYS A 13 13.89 0.21 3.11
N ASP A 14 14.53 1.23 3.66
CA ASP A 14 14.41 1.57 5.08
C ASP A 14 13.02 2.20 5.36
N PHE A 15 12.36 1.74 6.43
CA PHE A 15 11.01 2.18 6.83
C PHE A 15 10.83 2.11 8.35
N ASP A 16 9.97 2.97 8.88
CA ASP A 16 9.65 3.04 10.32
C ASP A 16 8.30 2.38 10.63
N ASP A 17 7.35 2.44 9.69
CA ASP A 17 5.98 1.95 9.88
C ASP A 17 5.45 1.20 8.65
N ARG A 18 4.56 0.24 8.89
CA ARG A 18 3.89 -0.58 7.87
C ARG A 18 2.38 -0.55 8.10
N LYS A 19 1.63 -0.14 7.08
CA LYS A 19 0.17 -0.10 7.12
C LYS A 19 -0.42 -1.01 6.07
N VAL A 20 -1.43 -1.79 6.45
CA VAL A 20 -2.17 -2.66 5.54
C VAL A 20 -3.57 -2.08 5.33
N GLY A 21 -4.05 -2.08 4.10
CA GLY A 21 -5.32 -1.47 3.74
C GLY A 21 -5.95 -2.08 2.49
N LEU A 22 -7.11 -1.56 2.12
CA LEU A 22 -7.84 -1.96 0.92
C LEU A 22 -7.80 -0.84 -0.11
N CYS A 23 -7.44 -1.18 -1.34
CA CYS A 23 -7.37 -0.23 -2.44
C CYS A 23 -8.77 0.28 -2.80
N ALA A 24 -8.92 1.59 -3.01
CA ALA A 24 -10.17 2.22 -3.44
C ALA A 24 -10.12 2.72 -4.90
N GLY A 25 -9.15 2.25 -5.70
CA GLY A 25 -9.00 2.65 -7.10
C GLY A 25 -10.01 2.01 -8.06
N CYS A 26 -10.65 0.90 -7.67
CA CYS A 26 -11.73 0.21 -8.37
C CYS A 26 -12.56 -0.64 -7.39
N GLY A 27 -13.60 -1.34 -7.89
CA GLY A 27 -14.47 -2.20 -7.07
C GLY A 27 -13.86 -3.55 -6.65
N CYS A 28 -12.68 -3.93 -7.14
CA CYS A 28 -12.03 -5.18 -6.73
C CYS A 28 -11.47 -5.10 -5.30
N SER A 29 -11.15 -3.89 -4.84
CA SER A 29 -10.67 -3.62 -3.48
C SER A 29 -9.52 -4.54 -3.02
N CYS A 30 -8.50 -4.70 -3.85
CA CYS A 30 -7.32 -5.50 -3.53
C CYS A 30 -6.63 -4.98 -2.26
N GLY A 31 -6.18 -5.90 -1.41
CA GLY A 31 -5.35 -5.62 -0.25
C GLY A 31 -3.96 -5.15 -0.65
N TYR A 32 -3.42 -4.20 0.10
CA TYR A 32 -2.08 -3.68 -0.09
C TYR A 32 -1.36 -3.46 1.23
N ILE A 33 -0.03 -3.47 1.16
CA ILE A 33 0.88 -3.16 2.26
C ILE A 33 1.70 -1.93 1.85
N ALA A 34 1.58 -0.86 2.62
CA ALA A 34 2.28 0.40 2.41
C ALA A 34 3.34 0.61 3.51
N TYR A 35 4.55 0.95 3.10
CA TYR A 35 5.70 1.21 3.96
C TYR A 35 5.97 2.71 4.04
N PHE A 36 6.18 3.21 5.25
CA PHE A 36 6.39 4.63 5.53
C PHE A 36 7.71 4.85 6.27
N LYS A 37 8.41 5.93 5.90
CA LYS A 37 9.50 6.50 6.67
C LYS A 37 9.09 7.91 7.09
N GLY A 38 8.88 8.12 8.38
CA GLY A 38 8.15 9.27 8.90
C GLY A 38 6.79 9.45 8.23
N SER A 39 6.57 10.61 7.60
CA SER A 39 5.33 10.92 6.86
C SER A 39 5.38 10.55 5.38
N LYS A 40 6.47 9.97 4.88
CA LYS A 40 6.67 9.69 3.46
C LYS A 40 6.41 8.22 3.17
N LEU A 41 5.56 7.96 2.19
CA LEU A 41 5.41 6.65 1.58
C LEU A 41 6.69 6.29 0.81
N VAL A 42 7.33 5.17 1.17
CA VAL A 42 8.60 4.71 0.55
C VAL A 42 8.42 3.50 -0.36
N ASP A 43 7.43 2.65 -0.07
CA ASP A 43 7.11 1.49 -0.90
C ASP A 43 5.67 1.02 -0.73
N ILE A 44 5.15 0.33 -1.76
CA ILE A 44 3.85 -0.33 -1.71
C ILE A 44 3.93 -1.67 -2.44
N TYR A 45 3.33 -2.69 -1.83
CA TYR A 45 3.12 -4.00 -2.45
C TYR A 45 1.66 -4.42 -2.31
N GLY A 46 1.20 -5.32 -3.18
CA GLY A 46 -0.07 -6.02 -2.92
C GLY A 46 0.11 -6.97 -1.74
N ASP A 47 -0.96 -7.18 -0.98
CA ASP A 47 -0.94 -8.11 0.15
C ASP A 47 -1.00 -9.57 -0.37
N PRO A 48 0.04 -10.41 -0.14
CA PRO A 48 0.05 -11.82 -0.56
C PRO A 48 -1.07 -12.65 0.07
N SER A 49 -1.54 -12.25 1.26
CA SER A 49 -2.62 -12.93 1.98
C SER A 49 -4.01 -12.57 1.46
N ASP A 50 -4.14 -11.49 0.69
CA ASP A 50 -5.44 -11.07 0.16
C ASP A 50 -5.81 -11.93 -1.05
N PRO A 51 -6.92 -12.69 -1.02
CA PRO A 51 -7.29 -13.59 -2.12
C PRO A 51 -7.66 -12.85 -3.41
N ARG A 52 -7.97 -11.54 -3.35
CA ARG A 52 -8.39 -10.75 -4.52
C ARG A 52 -7.20 -10.39 -5.40
N GLY A 53 -6.08 -10.02 -4.79
CA GLY A 53 -4.84 -9.65 -5.48
C GLY A 53 -3.75 -10.71 -5.46
N MET A 54 -3.73 -11.60 -4.45
CA MET A 54 -2.67 -12.57 -4.19
C MET A 54 -1.27 -11.94 -4.28
N GLY A 55 -1.09 -10.77 -3.65
CA GLY A 55 0.17 -10.02 -3.69
C GLY A 55 0.34 -9.10 -4.91
N SER A 56 -0.54 -9.20 -5.90
CA SER A 56 -0.55 -8.32 -7.06
C SER A 56 -1.29 -7.01 -6.78
N LEU A 57 -0.80 -5.92 -7.35
CA LEU A 57 -1.44 -4.61 -7.33
C LEU A 57 -1.37 -3.99 -8.73
N CYS A 58 -2.50 -3.56 -9.27
CA CYS A 58 -2.55 -2.98 -10.61
C CYS A 58 -1.97 -1.56 -10.63
N THR A 59 -1.55 -1.08 -11.81
CA THR A 59 -1.01 0.26 -12.00
C THR A 59 -1.96 1.35 -11.47
N LYS A 60 -3.27 1.18 -11.66
CA LYS A 60 -4.29 2.11 -11.18
C LYS A 60 -4.29 2.22 -9.65
N GLY A 61 -4.11 1.10 -8.94
CA GLY A 61 -4.00 1.06 -7.48
C GLY A 61 -2.68 1.64 -6.97
N ILE A 62 -1.56 1.31 -7.64
CA ILE A 62 -0.23 1.85 -7.31
C ILE A 62 -0.24 3.37 -7.42
N THR A 63 -0.67 3.91 -8.56
CA THR A 63 -0.75 5.36 -8.78
C THR A 63 -1.72 6.01 -7.80
N TYR A 64 -2.89 5.43 -7.56
CA TYR A 64 -3.86 5.95 -6.60
C TYR A 64 -3.25 6.15 -5.20
N LEU A 65 -2.55 5.14 -4.68
CA LEU A 65 -1.94 5.19 -3.35
C LEU A 65 -0.75 6.15 -3.27
N HIS A 66 0.08 6.20 -4.32
CA HIS A 66 1.18 7.17 -4.41
C HIS A 66 0.66 8.61 -4.40
N GLU A 67 -0.30 8.93 -5.28
CA GLU A 67 -0.83 10.28 -5.43
C GLU A 67 -1.56 10.75 -4.17
N LEU A 68 -2.28 9.87 -3.47
CA LEU A 68 -2.95 10.23 -2.22
C LEU A 68 -2.00 10.77 -1.14
N THR A 69 -0.75 10.28 -1.12
CA THR A 69 0.22 10.63 -0.07
C THR A 69 1.17 11.75 -0.48
N GLN A 70 1.42 11.92 -1.78
CA GLN A 70 2.50 12.77 -2.29
C GLN A 70 2.04 13.92 -3.19
N ASN A 71 0.78 13.93 -3.64
CA ASN A 71 0.34 14.90 -4.62
C ASN A 71 0.25 16.32 -4.03
N PRO A 72 1.01 17.31 -4.56
CA PRO A 72 1.00 18.68 -4.05
C PRO A 72 -0.33 19.42 -4.30
N LEU A 73 -1.14 18.95 -5.25
CA LEU A 73 -2.46 19.49 -5.58
C LEU A 73 -3.57 18.93 -4.67
N ARG A 74 -3.24 17.99 -3.76
CA ARG A 74 -4.22 17.46 -2.80
C ARG A 74 -4.65 18.57 -1.84
N LEU A 75 -5.96 18.79 -1.74
CA LEU A 75 -6.55 19.77 -0.81
C LEU A 75 -6.15 19.44 0.63
N LYS A 76 -5.62 20.44 1.34
CA LYS A 76 -5.30 20.40 2.76
C LYS A 76 -6.34 21.27 3.46
N GLY A 77 -7.33 20.62 4.08
CA GLY A 77 -8.29 21.29 4.95
C GLY A 77 -7.66 21.67 6.28
#